data_AF-A0A925G0T7-F1
#
_entry.id   AF-A0A925G0T7-F1
#
_cell.length_a   1.000
_cell.length_b   1.000
_cell.length_c   1.000
_cell.angle_alpha   90.00
_cell.angle_beta   90.00
_cell.angle_gamma   90.00
#
_symmetry.space_group_name_H-M   'P 1'
#
loop_
_entity.id
_entity.type
_entity.pdbx_description
1 polymer ?
#
loop_
_entity_poly.entity_id
_entity_poly.type
_entity_poly.pdbx_seq_one_letter_code
_entity_poly.pdbx_strand_id
1 'polypeptide(L)'
;MKPKLFVGSSVEGLGVAYAVQQNLKHQAEVTVWDQGIFRLSDSALDSLIQLLDRVDFGVFVFTPDDIVNIRGEENRSIRDNVLFELGLFVGRLGKGRSFILMPDERKDFRLPTDLIGMTPATYETGRTDDNFQAATGPSCHEIRQLIASLGSKSKGNESPSIPQSEDNDSESKSLGNARPIDEQAEEKVEATETIEAGESNWRTLYNEDKFEEAISLLEKRLGTTEDEKQKLDYMEWIGRAKAKIDFESGVEYLNRLIEKHPDNEDLYFSLAGAYWDVGLADDAIAILDKGLSSQIEDNSWLKYMKANIKSSQSEEDVALRLIDEIIKENPKFAHSYTVAAEILTKIDRKDEAIKYYELGIKAVPNNEDILYEYGKHLLDVDNNSGALVIFRKLTNRHPKNSNYFGYLGNAYLVFNFYGLALEAYEEANKLAEEEESWLISNIGNVLNSRGFYPQAIKHLKKGIELYPDSVYAHERLASAMKSDEEERKRATETVRQYLLSQKKQEVGQDKQKQRDDSSGSDESSTNEKSQ
;
A
#
# COMPACT_ATOMS: atom_id res chain seq x y z
N MET A 1 29.29 -10.00 26.74
CA MET A 1 29.78 -9.48 25.46
C MET A 1 29.39 -8.01 25.38
N LYS A 2 30.21 -7.12 24.84
CA LYS A 2 29.79 -5.71 24.68
C LYS A 2 28.68 -5.65 23.63
N PRO A 3 27.58 -4.91 23.86
CA PRO A 3 26.59 -4.68 22.83
C PRO A 3 27.16 -3.94 21.63
N LYS A 4 26.64 -4.24 20.45
CA LYS A 4 27.02 -3.56 19.20
C LYS A 4 26.09 -2.39 18.94
N LEU A 5 26.64 -1.22 18.66
CA LEU A 5 25.88 0.01 18.48
C LEU A 5 26.26 0.69 17.18
N PHE A 6 25.25 1.04 16.39
CA PHE A 6 25.41 1.84 15.18
C PHE A 6 25.16 3.32 15.47
N VAL A 7 25.94 4.20 14.84
CA VAL A 7 25.71 5.66 14.84
C VAL A 7 25.47 6.15 13.43
N GLY A 8 24.23 6.58 13.15
CA GLY A 8 23.84 7.23 11.89
C GLY A 8 23.86 8.76 12.03
N SER A 9 24.31 9.45 10.98
CA SER A 9 24.30 10.91 10.89
C SER A 9 24.36 11.35 9.43
N SER A 10 24.16 12.64 9.18
CA SER A 10 24.62 13.26 7.94
C SER A 10 26.15 13.40 7.92
N VAL A 11 26.71 13.88 6.81
CA VAL A 11 28.12 14.22 6.71
C VAL A 11 28.46 15.39 7.63
N GLU A 12 27.53 16.34 7.75
CA GLU A 12 27.63 17.53 8.59
C GLU A 12 27.61 17.17 10.09
N GLY A 13 26.85 16.13 10.48
CA GLY A 13 26.78 15.60 11.84
C GLY A 13 27.92 14.67 12.25
N LEU A 14 28.90 14.43 11.39
CA LEU A 14 29.93 13.40 11.60
C LEU A 14 30.81 13.67 12.83
N GLY A 15 31.11 14.94 13.13
CA GLY A 15 31.85 15.32 14.34
C GLY A 15 31.15 14.92 15.64
N VAL A 16 29.81 15.06 15.67
CA VAL A 16 28.97 14.65 16.81
C VAL A 16 28.87 13.12 16.86
N ALA A 17 28.76 12.45 15.71
CA ALA A 17 28.74 10.98 15.64
C ALA A 17 30.03 10.35 16.20
N TYR A 18 31.19 10.92 15.87
CA TYR A 18 32.48 10.50 16.43
C TYR A 18 32.59 10.77 17.94
N ALA A 19 32.03 11.88 18.42
CA ALA A 19 31.96 12.17 19.85
C ALA A 19 31.09 11.15 20.61
N VAL A 20 29.96 10.74 20.03
CA VAL A 20 29.13 9.64 20.57
C VAL A 20 29.94 8.35 20.63
N GLN A 21 30.66 7.99 19.55
CA GLN A 21 31.55 6.83 19.54
C GLN A 21 32.58 6.87 20.66
N GLN A 22 33.25 8.01 20.87
CA GLN A 22 34.24 8.19 21.93
C GLN A 22 33.64 8.03 23.33
N ASN A 23 32.45 8.58 23.56
CA ASN A 23 31.79 8.55 24.86
C ASN A 23 31.18 7.18 25.23
N LEU A 24 30.85 6.36 24.23
CA LEU A 24 30.21 5.05 24.41
C LEU A 24 31.17 3.85 24.30
N LYS A 25 32.44 4.06 23.90
CA LYS A 25 33.45 3.01 23.62
C LYS A 25 33.67 1.97 24.74
N HIS A 26 33.43 2.34 25.99
CA HIS A 26 33.64 1.43 27.13
C HIS A 26 32.45 0.50 27.35
N GLN A 27 31.26 0.88 26.89
CA GLN A 27 30.00 0.17 27.13
C GLN A 27 29.55 -0.63 25.91
N ALA A 28 29.82 -0.15 24.69
CA ALA A 28 29.42 -0.78 23.45
C ALA A 28 30.59 -0.86 22.43
N GLU A 29 30.50 -1.79 21.50
CA GLU A 29 31.25 -1.79 20.24
C GLU A 29 30.52 -0.86 19.27
N VAL A 30 31.04 0.37 19.11
CA VAL A 30 30.36 1.43 18.37
C VAL A 30 30.95 1.58 16.98
N THR A 31 30.11 1.55 15.95
CA THR A 31 30.49 1.79 14.55
C THR A 31 29.71 2.97 13.99
N VAL A 32 30.42 3.96 13.44
CA VAL A 32 29.84 5.10 12.72
C VAL A 32 29.62 4.72 11.25
N TRP A 33 28.57 5.25 10.61
CA TRP A 33 28.16 4.88 9.24
C TRP A 33 29.26 4.95 8.18
N ASP A 34 30.24 5.85 8.32
CA ASP A 34 31.35 6.01 7.38
C ASP A 34 32.50 5.00 7.60
N GLN A 35 32.44 4.18 8.66
CA GLN A 35 33.51 3.24 9.05
C GLN A 35 33.35 1.85 8.40
N GLY A 36 33.20 1.81 7.07
CA GLY A 36 33.24 0.57 6.29
C GLY A 36 32.00 -0.32 6.40
N ILE A 37 30.84 0.28 6.70
CA ILE A 37 29.54 -0.41 6.71
C ILE A 37 29.04 -0.66 5.28
N PHE A 38 29.28 0.29 4.38
CA PHE A 38 28.88 0.19 2.98
C PHE A 38 29.95 -0.49 2.15
N ARG A 39 29.63 -1.66 1.57
CA ARG A 39 30.54 -2.45 0.74
C ARG A 39 30.43 -2.04 -0.72
N LEU A 40 31.52 -2.22 -1.45
CA LEU A 40 31.52 -2.10 -2.92
C LEU A 40 30.53 -3.12 -3.50
N SER A 41 29.63 -2.65 -4.35
CA SER A 41 28.56 -3.41 -5.04
C SER A 41 27.26 -3.65 -4.28
N ASP A 42 27.16 -3.30 -2.99
CA ASP A 42 25.89 -3.38 -2.23
C ASP A 42 25.14 -2.04 -2.30
N SER A 43 23.80 -2.07 -2.29
CA SER A 43 23.03 -0.85 -2.07
C SER A 43 23.18 -0.37 -0.62
N ALA A 44 22.98 0.93 -0.38
CA ALA A 44 23.01 1.48 0.98
C ALA A 44 21.95 0.80 1.87
N LEU A 45 20.78 0.50 1.31
CA LEU A 45 19.71 -0.19 2.03
C LEU A 45 20.10 -1.63 2.39
N ASP A 46 20.69 -2.39 1.47
CA ASP A 46 21.12 -3.77 1.74
C ASP A 46 22.17 -3.83 2.83
N SER A 47 23.11 -2.87 2.82
CA SER A 47 24.14 -2.74 3.85
C SER A 47 23.52 -2.47 5.23
N LEU A 48 22.51 -1.61 5.30
CA LEU A 48 21.79 -1.29 6.54
C LEU A 48 20.93 -2.47 7.04
N ILE A 49 20.25 -3.19 6.14
CA ILE A 49 19.48 -4.39 6.49
C ILE A 49 20.40 -5.48 7.05
N GLN A 50 21.54 -5.74 6.41
CA GLN A 50 22.52 -6.70 6.91
C GLN A 50 23.14 -6.27 8.25
N LEU A 51 23.35 -4.96 8.43
CA LEU A 51 23.85 -4.39 9.67
C LEU A 51 22.88 -4.64 10.84
N LEU A 52 21.58 -4.49 10.59
CA LEU A 52 20.52 -4.65 11.60
C LEU A 52 20.46 -6.04 12.22
N ASP A 53 20.94 -7.07 11.53
CA ASP A 53 21.05 -8.42 12.09
C ASP A 53 22.24 -8.59 13.05
N ARG A 54 23.12 -7.59 13.12
CA ARG A 54 24.40 -7.65 13.84
C ARG A 54 24.55 -6.57 14.90
N VAL A 55 23.64 -5.60 14.98
CA VAL A 55 23.66 -4.51 15.96
C VAL A 55 22.55 -4.69 17.00
N ASP A 56 22.84 -4.26 18.23
CA ASP A 56 21.95 -4.32 19.38
C ASP A 56 21.22 -2.99 19.63
N PHE A 57 21.81 -1.88 19.19
CA PHE A 57 21.34 -0.50 19.41
C PHE A 57 21.66 0.42 18.22
N GLY A 58 20.89 1.49 18.08
CA GLY A 58 21.16 2.59 17.14
C GLY A 58 21.09 3.97 17.80
N VAL A 59 21.99 4.88 17.44
CA VAL A 59 21.95 6.30 17.79
C VAL A 59 21.94 7.13 16.52
N PHE A 60 21.00 8.05 16.40
CA PHE A 60 20.83 8.89 15.21
C PHE A 60 21.05 10.35 15.56
N VAL A 61 22.10 10.93 14.97
CA VAL A 61 22.46 12.32 15.16
C VAL A 61 21.68 13.18 14.18
N PHE A 62 20.84 14.05 14.73
CA PHE A 62 20.06 15.00 13.98
C PHE A 62 20.78 16.34 13.91
N THR A 63 20.91 16.85 12.70
CA THR A 63 21.51 18.14 12.36
C THR A 63 20.57 18.90 11.42
N PRO A 64 20.48 20.24 11.55
CA PRO A 64 19.58 21.10 10.76
C PRO A 64 20.17 21.39 9.37
N ASP A 65 20.33 20.35 8.56
CA ASP A 65 21.10 20.40 7.31
C ASP A 65 20.26 20.80 6.09
N ASP A 66 18.98 20.39 6.05
CA ASP A 66 18.10 20.63 4.91
C ASP A 66 17.15 21.79 5.15
N ILE A 67 16.85 22.58 4.11
CA ILE A 67 15.85 23.65 4.16
C ILE A 67 14.55 23.10 3.57
N VAL A 68 13.48 23.13 4.38
CA VAL A 68 12.13 22.77 3.94
C VAL A 68 11.27 24.02 3.86
N ASN A 69 10.61 24.20 2.71
CA ASN A 69 9.63 25.26 2.53
C ASN A 69 8.23 24.69 2.77
N ILE A 70 7.62 25.07 3.89
CA ILE A 70 6.28 24.61 4.26
C ILE A 70 5.40 25.84 4.42
N ARG A 71 4.36 25.97 3.57
CA ARG A 71 3.39 27.07 3.62
C ARG A 71 4.03 28.48 3.52
N GLY A 72 5.16 28.60 2.82
CA GLY A 72 5.86 29.87 2.60
C GLY A 72 6.86 30.25 3.68
N GLU A 73 7.05 29.40 4.69
CA GLU A 73 8.08 29.58 5.72
C GLU A 73 9.24 28.59 5.49
N GLU A 74 10.45 29.14 5.34
CA GLU A 74 11.69 28.35 5.27
C GLU A 74 12.08 27.92 6.69
N ASN A 75 12.05 26.60 6.92
CA ASN A 75 12.47 25.99 8.18
C ASN A 75 13.66 25.07 7.92
N ARG A 76 14.49 24.83 8.93
CA ARG A 76 15.55 23.82 8.85
C ARG A 76 15.02 22.47 9.34
N SER A 77 15.36 21.41 8.63
CA SER A 77 14.94 20.03 8.88
C SER A 77 16.13 19.09 8.95
N ILE A 78 15.88 17.91 9.51
CA ILE A 78 16.78 16.77 9.45
C ILE A 78 16.85 16.29 8.01
N ARG A 79 18.00 15.75 7.63
CA ARG A 79 18.18 15.06 6.36
C ARG A 79 17.33 13.79 6.28
N ASP A 80 16.61 13.64 5.16
CA ASP A 80 15.64 12.55 4.96
C ASP A 80 16.24 11.15 5.15
N ASN A 81 17.49 10.94 4.73
CA ASN A 81 18.18 9.66 4.88
C ASN A 81 18.36 9.25 6.35
N VAL A 82 18.68 10.20 7.24
CA VAL A 82 18.90 9.93 8.67
C VAL A 82 17.57 9.59 9.35
N LEU A 83 16.49 10.24 8.91
CA LEU A 83 15.13 9.94 9.37
C LEU A 83 14.67 8.55 8.92
N PHE A 84 14.97 8.18 7.66
CA PHE A 84 14.70 6.85 7.12
C PHE A 84 15.47 5.76 7.88
N GLU A 85 16.77 5.96 8.12
CA GLU A 85 17.59 5.02 8.89
C GLU A 85 17.07 4.82 10.31
N LEU A 86 16.67 5.91 10.99
CA LEU A 86 16.01 5.83 12.29
C LEU A 86 14.75 4.96 12.21
N GLY A 87 13.88 5.19 11.21
CA GLY A 87 12.66 4.41 11.01
C GLY A 87 12.92 2.92 10.83
N LEU A 88 13.93 2.57 10.02
CA LEU A 88 14.34 1.19 9.81
C LEU A 88 14.83 0.52 11.11
N PHE A 89 15.62 1.24 11.90
CA PHE A 89 16.11 0.76 13.20
C PHE A 89 15.01 0.64 14.25
N VAL A 90 14.09 1.60 14.33
CA VAL A 90 12.91 1.52 15.21
C VAL A 90 12.03 0.33 14.83
N GLY A 91 11.82 0.08 13.54
CA GLY A 91 11.03 -1.06 13.07
C GLY A 91 11.65 -2.42 13.44
N ARG A 92 12.98 -2.51 13.46
CA ARG A 92 13.70 -3.78 13.68
C ARG A 92 14.18 -4.03 15.11
N LEU A 93 14.57 -2.97 15.83
CA LEU A 93 15.09 -3.03 17.21
C LEU A 93 14.08 -2.52 18.25
N GLY A 94 13.04 -1.80 17.81
CA GLY A 94 12.08 -1.15 18.68
C GLY A 94 12.56 0.20 19.21
N LYS A 95 11.62 1.06 19.60
CA LYS A 95 11.89 2.41 20.15
C LYS A 95 12.76 2.41 21.42
N GLY A 96 12.83 1.31 22.16
CA GLY A 96 13.65 1.18 23.37
C GLY A 96 15.15 0.98 23.10
N ARG A 97 15.54 0.68 21.85
CA ARG A 97 16.93 0.40 21.45
C ARG A 97 17.44 1.34 20.34
N SER A 98 16.62 2.31 19.94
CA SER A 98 16.97 3.34 18.96
C SER A 98 16.86 4.71 19.63
N PHE A 99 17.90 5.52 19.55
CA PHE A 99 17.99 6.79 20.27
C PHE A 99 18.21 7.95 19.29
N ILE A 100 17.65 9.11 19.63
CA ILE A 100 17.80 10.33 18.85
C ILE A 100 18.68 11.29 19.65
N LEU A 101 19.68 11.88 18.99
CA LEU A 101 20.55 12.90 19.57
C LEU A 101 20.50 14.16 18.70
N MET A 102 20.05 15.29 19.25
CA MET A 102 19.76 16.52 18.50
C MET A 102 20.37 17.76 19.16
N PRO A 103 20.53 18.89 18.46
CA PRO A 103 21.01 20.13 19.10
C PRO A 103 20.06 20.64 20.19
N ASP A 104 20.60 21.29 21.21
CA ASP A 104 19.86 21.91 22.31
C ASP A 104 19.11 23.19 21.89
N GLU A 105 19.66 23.93 20.94
CA GLU A 105 18.98 25.07 20.31
C GLU A 105 17.93 24.60 19.29
N ARG A 106 16.65 24.93 19.56
CA ARG A 106 15.50 24.51 18.74
C ARG A 106 14.92 25.58 17.83
N LYS A 107 15.49 26.79 17.80
CA LYS A 107 14.92 27.86 16.96
C LYS A 107 15.00 27.41 15.50
N ASP A 108 13.84 27.38 14.84
CA ASP A 108 13.65 27.03 13.42
C ASP A 108 13.95 25.57 13.04
N PHE A 109 14.11 24.67 14.01
CA PHE A 109 14.28 23.23 13.77
C PHE A 109 13.00 22.44 14.06
N ARG A 110 12.31 22.03 12.99
CA ARG A 110 11.01 21.34 13.08
C ARG A 110 11.20 19.83 12.96
N LEU A 111 10.92 19.09 14.03
CA LEU A 111 10.81 17.63 13.99
C LEU A 111 9.47 17.23 13.36
N PRO A 112 9.41 16.17 12.53
CA PRO A 112 8.15 15.60 12.08
C PRO A 112 7.26 15.26 13.28
N THR A 113 6.01 15.73 13.25
CA THR A 113 5.03 15.51 14.32
C THR A 113 4.80 14.02 14.59
N ASP A 114 5.17 13.13 13.68
CA ASP A 114 4.97 11.67 13.79
C ASP A 114 5.98 10.95 14.71
N LEU A 115 7.01 11.65 15.20
CA LEU A 115 7.96 11.11 16.21
C LEU A 115 7.41 11.13 17.65
N ILE A 116 6.09 11.38 17.84
CA ILE A 116 5.35 11.59 19.12
C ILE A 116 5.60 10.53 20.23
N GLY A 117 6.22 9.39 19.92
CA GLY A 117 6.55 8.35 20.90
C GLY A 117 7.99 8.31 21.42
N MET A 118 8.91 9.16 20.94
CA MET A 118 10.33 9.13 21.30
C MET A 118 10.79 10.46 21.89
N THR A 119 11.41 10.43 23.07
CA THR A 119 12.03 11.62 23.69
C THR A 119 13.47 11.75 23.17
N PRO A 120 13.81 12.80 22.41
CA PRO A 120 15.17 12.98 21.92
C PRO A 120 16.10 13.45 23.04
N ALA A 121 17.33 12.95 23.04
CA ALA A 121 18.41 13.49 23.85
C ALA A 121 19.05 14.70 23.11
N THR A 122 19.63 15.63 23.86
CA THR A 122 20.20 16.86 23.28
C THR A 122 21.72 16.95 23.43
N TYR A 123 22.41 17.68 22.57
CA TYR A 123 23.83 18.03 22.72
C TYR A 123 24.03 19.55 22.64
N GLU A 124 25.02 20.03 23.38
CA GLU A 124 25.35 21.46 23.49
C GLU A 124 25.97 21.98 22.18
N THR A 125 25.35 22.97 21.54
CA THR A 125 25.84 23.55 20.27
C THR A 125 26.69 24.81 20.43
N GLY A 126 26.57 25.52 21.56
CA GLY A 126 27.20 26.83 21.80
C GLY A 126 28.53 26.80 22.55
N ARG A 127 29.27 25.69 22.55
CA ARG A 127 30.53 25.57 23.31
C ARG A 127 31.63 26.41 22.69
N THR A 128 32.35 27.18 23.51
CA THR A 128 33.49 28.00 23.04
C THR A 128 34.75 27.21 22.68
N ASP A 129 34.82 25.93 23.06
CA ASP A 129 35.95 25.04 22.83
C ASP A 129 35.72 24.02 21.70
N ASP A 130 34.56 24.09 21.02
CA ASP A 130 34.12 23.16 19.96
C ASP A 130 34.24 21.68 20.33
N ASN A 131 34.23 21.36 21.64
CA ASN A 131 34.47 20.01 22.12
C ASN A 131 33.19 19.18 22.09
N PHE A 132 32.95 18.52 20.95
CA PHE A 132 31.79 17.63 20.76
C PHE A 132 31.74 16.47 21.76
N GLN A 133 32.90 15.99 22.24
CA GLN A 133 32.94 14.93 23.25
C GLN A 133 32.35 15.41 24.58
N ALA A 134 32.66 16.65 24.99
CA ALA A 134 32.05 17.27 26.15
C ALA A 134 30.55 17.58 25.90
N ALA A 135 30.23 18.12 24.72
CA ALA A 135 28.86 18.49 24.32
C ALA A 135 27.85 17.33 24.37
N THR A 136 28.30 16.13 23.97
CA THR A 136 27.46 14.91 23.95
C THR A 136 27.52 14.12 25.26
N GLY A 137 28.41 14.49 26.18
CA GLY A 137 28.73 13.74 27.39
C GLY A 137 27.52 13.38 28.28
N PRO A 138 26.64 14.34 28.64
CA PRO A 138 25.44 14.09 29.44
C PRO A 138 24.48 13.11 28.77
N SER A 139 24.11 13.34 27.51
CA SER A 139 23.20 12.47 26.76
C SER A 139 23.78 11.07 26.52
N CYS A 140 25.08 10.98 26.23
CA CYS A 140 25.76 9.69 26.17
C CYS A 140 25.78 8.98 27.54
N HIS A 141 25.74 9.70 28.67
CA HIS A 141 25.60 9.07 29.99
C HIS A 141 24.26 8.36 30.16
N GLU A 142 23.17 9.00 29.76
CA GLU A 142 21.84 8.39 29.79
C GLU A 142 21.75 7.17 28.87
N ILE A 143 22.25 7.30 27.64
CA ILE A 143 22.33 6.18 26.68
C ILE A 143 23.14 5.01 27.26
N ARG A 144 24.25 5.27 27.97
CA ARG A 144 25.03 4.20 28.65
C ARG A 144 24.20 3.47 29.70
N GLN A 145 23.41 4.19 30.50
CA GLN A 145 22.56 3.57 31.52
C GLN A 145 21.50 2.66 30.88
N LEU A 146 20.89 3.12 29.78
CA LEU A 146 19.91 2.34 29.02
C LEU A 146 20.53 1.09 28.41
N ILE A 147 21.69 1.20 27.76
CA ILE A 147 22.43 0.05 27.22
C ILE A 147 22.78 -0.96 28.32
N ALA A 148 23.23 -0.47 29.49
CA ALA A 148 23.57 -1.34 30.62
C ALA A 148 22.34 -2.08 31.16
N SER A 149 21.17 -1.43 31.17
CA SER A 149 19.91 -2.05 31.62
C SER A 149 19.35 -3.08 30.63
N LEU A 150 19.49 -2.84 29.33
CA LEU A 150 18.86 -3.64 28.27
C LEU A 150 19.76 -4.76 27.72
N GLY A 151 21.07 -4.63 27.86
CA GLY A 151 22.06 -5.62 27.42
C GLY A 151 22.05 -5.91 25.90
N SER A 152 22.91 -6.85 25.48
CA SER A 152 22.92 -7.37 24.10
C SER A 152 21.66 -8.17 23.80
N LYS A 153 21.23 -8.15 22.54
CA LYS A 153 20.14 -8.99 22.04
C LYS A 153 20.59 -10.45 22.08
N SER A 154 19.88 -11.34 22.78
CA SER A 154 20.19 -12.77 22.79
C SER A 154 20.03 -13.36 21.39
N LYS A 155 21.03 -14.13 20.92
CA LYS A 155 20.87 -15.00 19.75
C LYS A 155 19.98 -16.17 20.16
N GLY A 156 18.67 -15.98 20.12
CA GLY A 156 17.68 -17.00 20.45
C GLY A 156 16.35 -16.40 20.86
N ASN A 157 15.38 -16.62 19.98
CA ASN A 157 13.92 -16.41 20.07
C ASN A 157 13.32 -15.01 19.89
N GLU A 158 12.41 -15.02 18.91
CA GLU A 158 11.29 -14.13 18.60
C GLU A 158 11.59 -12.80 17.88
N SER A 159 11.63 -12.87 16.53
CA SER A 159 10.65 -12.04 15.79
C SER A 159 9.26 -12.40 16.34
N PRO A 160 8.32 -11.45 16.54
CA PRO A 160 6.97 -11.83 16.95
C PRO A 160 6.47 -12.93 16.00
N SER A 161 6.35 -14.13 16.54
CA SER A 161 5.93 -15.31 15.79
C SER A 161 4.46 -15.13 15.49
N ILE A 162 4.17 -14.88 14.21
CA ILE A 162 2.82 -14.97 13.67
C ILE A 162 2.43 -16.46 13.76
N PRO A 163 1.24 -16.80 14.30
CA PRO A 163 0.75 -18.16 14.28
C PRO A 163 0.71 -18.63 12.83
N GLN A 164 1.41 -19.72 12.54
CA GLN A 164 1.18 -20.48 11.30
C GLN A 164 -0.17 -21.18 11.45
N SER A 165 -1.11 -20.82 10.59
CA SER A 165 -2.27 -21.65 10.28
C SER A 165 -2.26 -21.93 8.79
N GLU A 166 -2.80 -23.10 8.48
CA GLU A 166 -2.54 -23.92 7.31
C GLU A 166 -3.05 -23.30 6.01
N ASP A 167 -2.46 -23.81 4.92
CA ASP A 167 -2.79 -23.52 3.53
C ASP A 167 -4.30 -23.63 3.27
N ASN A 168 -4.84 -22.67 2.51
CA ASN A 168 -5.75 -22.99 1.42
C ASN A 168 -5.79 -21.86 0.38
N ASP A 169 -5.80 -22.29 -0.88
CA ASP A 169 -5.93 -21.50 -2.09
C ASP A 169 -7.40 -21.24 -2.39
N SER A 170 -7.79 -20.00 -2.73
CA SER A 170 -8.91 -19.75 -3.64
C SER A 170 -8.86 -18.37 -4.29
N GLU A 171 -9.52 -18.29 -5.43
CA GLU A 171 -9.36 -17.38 -6.55
C GLU A 171 -10.19 -16.10 -6.43
N SER A 172 -9.70 -15.02 -7.04
CA SER A 172 -10.36 -13.72 -7.11
C SER A 172 -11.50 -13.72 -8.15
N LYS A 173 -12.72 -13.33 -7.77
CA LYS A 173 -13.74 -12.89 -8.75
C LYS A 173 -14.49 -11.62 -8.37
N SER A 174 -14.61 -10.77 -9.39
CA SER A 174 -15.36 -9.52 -9.51
C SER A 174 -16.81 -9.62 -9.00
N LEU A 175 -17.22 -8.66 -8.16
CA LEU A 175 -18.54 -8.56 -7.53
C LEU A 175 -19.61 -8.01 -8.49
N GLY A 176 -20.53 -8.89 -8.90
CA GLY A 176 -21.88 -8.53 -9.30
C GLY A 176 -22.88 -9.07 -8.25
N ASN A 177 -23.78 -8.20 -7.77
CA ASN A 177 -25.01 -8.32 -6.95
C ASN A 177 -25.53 -9.66 -6.34
N ALA A 178 -24.73 -10.71 -6.18
CA ALA A 178 -24.98 -11.80 -5.23
C ALA A 178 -24.10 -11.57 -3.99
N ARG A 179 -24.49 -12.11 -2.82
CA ARG A 179 -23.71 -12.13 -1.57
C ARG A 179 -22.20 -12.10 -1.87
N PRO A 180 -21.41 -11.08 -1.44
CA PRO A 180 -19.97 -11.26 -1.31
C PRO A 180 -19.78 -12.50 -0.44
N ILE A 181 -19.04 -13.47 -0.96
CA ILE A 181 -18.85 -14.76 -0.31
C ILE A 181 -18.11 -14.49 1.00
N ASP A 182 -18.78 -14.70 2.12
CA ASP A 182 -18.15 -14.74 3.43
C ASP A 182 -17.15 -15.91 3.41
N GLU A 183 -15.84 -15.66 3.48
CA GLU A 183 -14.83 -16.71 3.61
C GLU A 183 -15.11 -17.63 4.84
N GLN A 184 -15.86 -17.16 5.85
CA GLN A 184 -16.29 -18.03 6.97
C GLN A 184 -17.42 -19.00 6.58
N ALA A 185 -18.15 -18.72 5.49
CA ALA A 185 -19.09 -19.66 4.89
C ALA A 185 -18.37 -20.69 4.00
N GLU A 186 -17.23 -20.35 3.40
CA GLU A 186 -16.33 -21.34 2.79
C GLU A 186 -15.83 -22.32 3.87
N GLU A 187 -15.34 -21.84 5.01
CA GLU A 187 -14.85 -22.71 6.09
C GLU A 187 -15.95 -23.62 6.71
N LYS A 188 -17.22 -23.21 6.66
CA LYS A 188 -18.35 -24.00 7.17
C LYS A 188 -18.98 -24.95 6.15
N VAL A 189 -18.77 -24.74 4.85
CA VAL A 189 -19.39 -25.54 3.76
C VAL A 189 -18.36 -26.41 3.03
N GLU A 190 -17.10 -25.99 2.92
CA GLU A 190 -16.01 -26.80 2.37
C GLU A 190 -15.75 -28.07 3.18
N ALA A 191 -16.11 -28.09 4.47
CA ALA A 191 -15.97 -29.28 5.29
C ALA A 191 -16.87 -30.47 4.86
N THR A 192 -17.72 -30.33 3.84
CA THR A 192 -18.66 -31.37 3.41
C THR A 192 -18.75 -31.68 1.91
N GLU A 193 -18.16 -30.89 1.01
CA GLU A 193 -18.15 -31.21 -0.43
C GLU A 193 -16.75 -31.57 -0.92
N THR A 194 -16.45 -32.87 -0.99
CA THR A 194 -15.33 -33.37 -1.78
C THR A 194 -15.66 -33.17 -3.26
N ILE A 195 -15.31 -32.02 -3.83
CA ILE A 195 -15.41 -31.80 -5.28
C ILE A 195 -14.36 -32.69 -5.95
N GLU A 196 -14.79 -33.68 -6.73
CA GLU A 196 -13.87 -34.50 -7.52
C GLU A 196 -13.13 -33.61 -8.54
N ALA A 197 -11.82 -33.80 -8.68
CA ALA A 197 -10.99 -33.03 -9.59
C ALA A 197 -11.54 -33.11 -11.03
N GLY A 198 -12.14 -32.03 -11.51
CA GLY A 198 -12.70 -31.91 -12.86
C GLY A 198 -14.23 -31.75 -12.96
N GLU A 199 -14.99 -31.81 -11.87
CA GLU A 199 -16.42 -31.45 -11.90
C GLU A 199 -16.60 -29.92 -11.83
N SER A 200 -17.36 -29.35 -12.77
CA SER A 200 -17.73 -27.92 -12.76
C SER A 200 -18.53 -27.58 -11.49
N ASN A 201 -18.20 -26.47 -10.85
CA ASN A 201 -18.97 -25.93 -9.72
C ASN A 201 -20.22 -25.21 -10.26
N TRP A 202 -21.40 -25.53 -9.73
CA TRP A 202 -22.66 -24.88 -10.16
C TRP A 202 -22.65 -23.37 -9.89
N ARG A 203 -21.90 -22.89 -8.89
CA ARG A 203 -21.69 -21.46 -8.65
C ARG A 203 -20.90 -20.80 -9.79
N THR A 204 -19.88 -21.48 -10.30
CA THR A 204 -19.12 -21.02 -11.48
C THR A 204 -20.02 -20.96 -12.71
N LEU A 205 -20.81 -22.00 -12.97
CA LEU A 205 -21.77 -22.01 -14.07
C LEU A 205 -22.80 -20.88 -13.94
N TYR A 206 -23.32 -20.64 -12.73
CA TYR A 206 -24.23 -19.53 -12.45
C TYR A 206 -23.59 -18.17 -12.77
N ASN A 207 -22.34 -17.96 -12.34
CA ASN A 207 -21.62 -16.70 -12.57
C ASN A 207 -21.20 -16.50 -14.05
N GLU A 208 -21.17 -17.56 -14.85
CA GLU A 208 -20.95 -17.51 -16.31
C GLU A 208 -22.27 -17.40 -17.10
N ASP A 209 -23.38 -17.09 -16.44
CA ASP A 209 -24.73 -17.03 -17.01
C ASP A 209 -25.22 -18.35 -17.65
N LYS A 210 -24.60 -19.49 -17.30
CA LYS A 210 -24.99 -20.84 -17.75
C LYS A 210 -26.02 -21.46 -16.80
N PHE A 211 -27.17 -20.79 -16.67
CA PHE A 211 -28.18 -21.11 -15.66
C PHE A 211 -28.79 -22.50 -15.82
N GLU A 212 -29.06 -22.96 -17.04
CA GLU A 212 -29.62 -24.30 -17.30
C GLU A 212 -28.66 -25.42 -16.91
N GLU A 213 -27.36 -25.23 -17.15
CA GLU A 213 -26.31 -26.17 -16.75
C GLU A 213 -26.16 -26.20 -15.22
N ALA A 214 -26.20 -25.02 -14.59
CA ALA A 214 -26.18 -24.89 -13.13
C ALA A 214 -27.39 -25.61 -12.49
N ILE A 215 -28.60 -25.41 -13.02
CA ILE A 215 -29.83 -26.10 -12.56
C ILE A 215 -29.67 -27.61 -12.72
N SER A 216 -29.21 -28.09 -13.88
CA SER A 216 -29.04 -29.53 -14.13
C SER A 216 -28.09 -30.18 -13.13
N LEU A 217 -26.99 -29.49 -12.79
CA LEU A 217 -26.03 -29.95 -11.80
C LEU A 217 -26.62 -29.92 -10.37
N LEU A 218 -27.34 -28.85 -10.02
CA LEU A 218 -28.03 -28.74 -8.73
C LEU A 218 -29.10 -29.81 -8.54
N GLU A 219 -29.91 -30.11 -9.57
CA GLU A 219 -30.91 -31.17 -9.53
C GLU A 219 -30.29 -32.57 -9.35
N LYS A 220 -29.14 -32.83 -10.02
CA LYS A 220 -28.35 -34.06 -9.80
C LYS A 220 -27.91 -34.17 -8.33
N ARG A 221 -27.35 -33.10 -7.76
CA ARG A 221 -26.87 -33.07 -6.36
C ARG A 221 -28.02 -33.18 -5.36
N LEU A 222 -29.15 -32.55 -5.64
CA LEU A 222 -30.37 -32.62 -4.85
C LEU A 222 -30.90 -34.06 -4.76
N GLY A 223 -30.78 -34.85 -5.83
CA GLY A 223 -31.19 -36.25 -5.87
C GLY A 223 -30.29 -37.21 -5.07
N THR A 224 -29.05 -36.81 -4.77
CA THR A 224 -28.07 -37.65 -4.07
C THR A 224 -27.79 -37.25 -2.63
N THR A 225 -28.07 -36.00 -2.25
CA THR A 225 -27.85 -35.55 -0.87
C THR A 225 -28.96 -36.03 0.06
N GLU A 226 -28.59 -36.44 1.28
CA GLU A 226 -29.54 -36.77 2.35
C GLU A 226 -29.73 -35.61 3.35
N ASP A 227 -28.85 -34.59 3.31
CA ASP A 227 -28.89 -33.45 4.22
C ASP A 227 -29.99 -32.46 3.83
N GLU A 228 -31.03 -32.35 4.66
CA GLU A 228 -32.18 -31.46 4.40
C GLU A 228 -31.82 -29.97 4.31
N LYS A 229 -30.78 -29.52 5.02
CA LYS A 229 -30.32 -28.13 4.92
C LYS A 229 -29.63 -27.91 3.57
N GLN A 230 -28.79 -28.85 3.14
CA GLN A 230 -28.14 -28.77 1.84
C GLN A 230 -29.14 -28.91 0.69
N LYS A 231 -30.18 -29.72 0.84
CA LYS A 231 -31.30 -29.77 -0.12
C LYS A 231 -31.95 -28.40 -0.28
N LEU A 232 -32.22 -27.72 0.82
CA LEU A 232 -32.84 -26.40 0.78
C LEU A 232 -31.95 -25.36 0.09
N ASP A 233 -30.64 -25.37 0.36
CA ASP A 233 -29.65 -24.52 -0.34
C ASP A 233 -29.69 -24.78 -1.86
N TYR A 234 -29.64 -26.04 -2.29
CA TYR A 234 -29.74 -26.37 -3.71
C TYR A 234 -31.06 -25.91 -4.34
N MET A 235 -32.18 -26.11 -3.63
CA MET A 235 -33.49 -25.65 -4.10
C MET A 235 -33.53 -24.13 -4.21
N GLU A 236 -33.01 -23.39 -3.23
CA GLU A 236 -32.88 -21.93 -3.31
C GLU A 236 -32.13 -21.50 -4.57
N TRP A 237 -30.94 -22.06 -4.82
CA TRP A 237 -30.13 -21.72 -5.98
C TRP A 237 -30.76 -22.11 -7.31
N ILE A 238 -31.50 -23.22 -7.37
CA ILE A 238 -32.35 -23.56 -8.52
C ILE A 238 -33.41 -22.46 -8.73
N GLY A 239 -34.05 -21.98 -7.66
CA GLY A 239 -34.99 -20.87 -7.73
C GLY A 239 -34.37 -19.58 -8.26
N ARG A 240 -33.17 -19.22 -7.79
CA ARG A 240 -32.40 -18.07 -8.28
C ARG A 240 -32.07 -18.20 -9.76
N ALA A 241 -31.60 -19.36 -10.20
CA ALA A 241 -31.26 -19.62 -11.61
C ALA A 241 -32.51 -19.60 -12.50
N LYS A 242 -33.62 -20.18 -12.05
CA LYS A 242 -34.91 -20.10 -12.74
C LYS A 242 -35.36 -18.66 -12.93
N ALA A 243 -35.24 -17.81 -11.90
CA ALA A 243 -35.62 -16.41 -12.00
C ALA A 243 -34.77 -15.62 -13.01
N LYS A 244 -33.51 -16.04 -13.26
CA LYS A 244 -32.66 -15.46 -14.32
C LYS A 244 -33.08 -15.87 -15.73
N ILE A 245 -33.58 -17.10 -15.90
CA ILE A 245 -34.06 -17.62 -17.19
C ILE A 245 -35.46 -17.08 -17.49
N ASP A 246 -36.38 -17.25 -16.53
CA ASP A 246 -37.77 -16.86 -16.60
C ASP A 246 -38.23 -16.37 -15.22
N PHE A 247 -38.37 -15.04 -15.11
CA PHE A 247 -38.67 -14.35 -13.86
C PHE A 247 -39.92 -14.90 -13.16
N GLU A 248 -41.01 -15.13 -13.90
CA GLU A 248 -42.29 -15.58 -13.33
C GLU A 248 -42.17 -16.97 -12.70
N SER A 249 -41.58 -17.94 -13.42
CA SER A 249 -41.42 -19.30 -12.88
C SER A 249 -40.44 -19.38 -11.72
N GLY A 250 -39.37 -18.58 -11.73
CA GLY A 250 -38.44 -18.47 -10.61
C GLY A 250 -39.09 -17.91 -9.35
N VAL A 251 -39.85 -16.82 -9.49
CA VAL A 251 -40.63 -16.20 -8.41
C VAL A 251 -41.68 -17.16 -7.85
N GLU A 252 -42.43 -17.87 -8.70
CA GLU A 252 -43.40 -18.87 -8.25
C GLU A 252 -42.70 -19.99 -7.46
N TYR A 253 -41.56 -20.46 -7.96
CA TYR A 253 -40.79 -21.52 -7.32
C TYR A 253 -40.26 -21.10 -5.94
N LEU A 254 -39.66 -19.91 -5.83
CA LEU A 254 -39.16 -19.37 -4.56
C LEU A 254 -40.30 -19.08 -3.56
N ASN A 255 -41.45 -18.58 -4.01
CA ASN A 255 -42.61 -18.40 -3.13
C ASN A 255 -43.09 -19.72 -2.51
N ARG A 256 -43.14 -20.80 -3.30
CA ARG A 256 -43.50 -22.14 -2.79
C ARG A 256 -42.49 -22.68 -1.77
N LEU A 257 -41.21 -22.30 -1.88
CA LEU A 257 -40.21 -22.63 -0.86
C LEU A 257 -40.46 -21.83 0.42
N ILE A 258 -40.72 -20.53 0.30
CA ILE A 258 -41.02 -19.66 1.46
C ILE A 258 -42.26 -20.14 2.21
N GLU A 259 -43.30 -20.60 1.50
CA GLU A 259 -44.50 -21.17 2.14
C GLU A 259 -44.19 -22.38 3.02
N LYS A 260 -43.18 -23.18 2.65
CA LYS A 260 -42.76 -24.37 3.40
C LYS A 260 -41.71 -24.08 4.47
N HIS A 261 -40.90 -23.05 4.25
CA HIS A 261 -39.77 -22.66 5.11
C HIS A 261 -39.83 -21.16 5.40
N PRO A 262 -40.89 -20.67 6.09
CA PRO A 262 -41.12 -19.24 6.28
C PRO A 262 -40.13 -18.57 7.24
N ASP A 263 -39.29 -19.35 7.91
CA ASP A 263 -38.25 -18.96 8.87
C ASP A 263 -36.84 -18.96 8.25
N ASN A 264 -36.71 -19.23 6.95
CA ASN A 264 -35.43 -19.20 6.26
C ASN A 264 -35.16 -17.82 5.63
N GLU A 265 -34.11 -17.14 6.10
CA GLU A 265 -33.69 -15.81 5.63
C GLU A 265 -33.31 -15.79 4.14
N ASP A 266 -32.53 -16.78 3.71
CA ASP A 266 -31.94 -16.84 2.37
C ASP A 266 -33.02 -16.90 1.27
N LEU A 267 -34.16 -17.54 1.52
CA LEU A 267 -35.27 -17.58 0.56
C LEU A 267 -35.88 -16.20 0.30
N TYR A 268 -36.09 -15.37 1.35
CA TYR A 268 -36.59 -14.01 1.18
C TYR A 268 -35.55 -13.13 0.50
N PHE A 269 -34.27 -13.29 0.87
CA PHE A 269 -33.16 -12.58 0.24
C PHE A 269 -33.08 -12.89 -1.27
N SER A 270 -33.17 -14.17 -1.63
CA SER A 270 -33.13 -14.64 -3.01
C SER A 270 -34.34 -14.18 -3.83
N LEU A 271 -35.54 -14.21 -3.25
CA LEU A 271 -36.73 -13.69 -3.92
C LEU A 271 -36.68 -12.17 -4.09
N ALA A 272 -36.27 -11.43 -3.06
CA ALA A 272 -36.07 -9.98 -3.17
C ALA A 272 -34.99 -9.63 -4.22
N GLY A 273 -33.92 -10.42 -4.29
CA GLY A 273 -32.88 -10.31 -5.31
C GLY A 273 -33.42 -10.45 -6.72
N ALA A 274 -34.29 -11.44 -6.96
CA ALA A 274 -34.94 -11.63 -8.26
C ALA A 274 -35.76 -10.39 -8.68
N TYR A 275 -36.53 -9.80 -7.77
CA TYR A 275 -37.28 -8.56 -8.05
C TYR A 275 -36.36 -7.36 -8.28
N TRP A 276 -35.29 -7.23 -7.49
CA TRP A 276 -34.32 -6.15 -7.62
C TRP A 276 -33.60 -6.19 -8.98
N ASP A 277 -33.19 -7.38 -9.43
CA ASP A 277 -32.48 -7.58 -10.70
C ASP A 277 -33.27 -7.13 -11.92
N VAL A 278 -34.61 -7.23 -11.88
CA VAL A 278 -35.50 -6.77 -12.96
C VAL A 278 -35.97 -5.32 -12.79
N GLY A 279 -35.42 -4.59 -11.80
CA GLY A 279 -35.72 -3.18 -11.54
C GLY A 279 -37.00 -2.94 -10.74
N LEU A 280 -37.61 -3.97 -10.17
CA LEU A 280 -38.83 -3.88 -9.35
C LEU A 280 -38.47 -3.66 -7.87
N ALA A 281 -37.96 -2.46 -7.58
CA ALA A 281 -37.43 -2.10 -6.25
C ALA A 281 -38.47 -2.18 -5.12
N ASP A 282 -39.69 -1.72 -5.37
CA ASP A 282 -40.75 -1.68 -4.36
C ASP A 282 -41.24 -3.09 -4.00
N ASP A 283 -41.35 -3.98 -4.99
CA ASP A 283 -41.67 -5.38 -4.78
C ASP A 283 -40.56 -6.11 -4.00
N ALA A 284 -39.29 -5.84 -4.33
CA ALA A 284 -38.15 -6.37 -3.58
C ALA A 284 -38.23 -5.95 -2.10
N ILE A 285 -38.51 -4.68 -1.81
CA ILE A 285 -38.71 -4.19 -0.43
C ILE A 285 -39.90 -4.89 0.25
N ALA A 286 -41.01 -5.11 -0.46
CA ALA A 286 -42.17 -5.80 0.10
C ALA A 286 -41.84 -7.25 0.50
N ILE A 287 -41.00 -7.95 -0.28
CA ILE A 287 -40.51 -9.29 0.08
C ILE A 287 -39.59 -9.23 1.30
N LEU A 288 -38.67 -8.26 1.37
CA LEU A 288 -37.82 -8.06 2.54
C LEU A 288 -38.64 -7.76 3.81
N ASP A 289 -39.67 -6.93 3.71
CA ASP A 289 -40.57 -6.62 4.83
C ASP A 289 -41.38 -7.83 5.30
N LYS A 290 -41.78 -8.71 4.37
CA LYS A 290 -42.40 -10.00 4.70
C LYS A 290 -41.42 -10.90 5.47
N GLY A 291 -40.16 -10.96 5.06
CA GLY A 291 -39.11 -11.69 5.77
C GLY A 291 -38.83 -11.11 7.17
N LEU A 292 -38.69 -9.79 7.28
CA LEU A 292 -38.48 -9.09 8.56
C LEU A 292 -39.65 -9.22 9.55
N SER A 293 -40.85 -9.49 9.05
CA SER A 293 -42.04 -9.74 9.87
C SER A 293 -42.20 -11.22 10.26
N SER A 294 -41.32 -12.10 9.78
CA SER A 294 -41.33 -13.54 10.08
C SER A 294 -40.53 -13.86 11.35
N GLN A 295 -40.63 -15.10 11.84
CA GLN A 295 -39.94 -15.57 13.06
C GLN A 295 -38.44 -15.86 12.83
N ILE A 296 -37.78 -15.06 11.99
CA ILE A 296 -36.36 -15.21 11.65
C ILE A 296 -35.53 -14.57 12.76
N GLU A 297 -34.65 -15.36 13.40
CA GLU A 297 -33.85 -14.93 14.55
C GLU A 297 -32.77 -13.92 14.17
N ASP A 298 -31.98 -14.22 13.12
CA ASP A 298 -31.01 -13.28 12.52
C ASP A 298 -31.50 -12.88 11.12
N ASN A 299 -31.83 -11.60 10.95
CA ASN A 299 -32.32 -11.03 9.70
C ASN A 299 -31.37 -9.93 9.16
N SER A 300 -30.08 -10.02 9.52
CA SER A 300 -29.05 -9.06 9.14
C SER A 300 -28.91 -8.91 7.62
N TRP A 301 -29.01 -10.00 6.85
CA TRP A 301 -28.93 -9.94 5.39
C TRP A 301 -30.15 -9.29 4.76
N LEU A 302 -31.36 -9.49 5.32
CA LEU A 302 -32.56 -8.79 4.84
C LEU A 302 -32.48 -7.28 5.09
N LYS A 303 -32.06 -6.87 6.30
CA LYS A 303 -31.85 -5.45 6.63
C LYS A 303 -30.76 -4.84 5.75
N TYR A 304 -29.67 -5.57 5.53
CA TYR A 304 -28.57 -5.16 4.67
C TYR A 304 -29.02 -4.93 3.22
N MET A 305 -29.76 -5.87 2.64
CA MET A 305 -30.30 -5.73 1.29
C MET A 305 -31.24 -4.53 1.19
N LYS A 306 -32.13 -4.37 2.18
CA LYS A 306 -33.07 -3.25 2.24
C LYS A 306 -32.33 -1.91 2.33
N ALA A 307 -31.25 -1.83 3.10
CA ALA A 307 -30.42 -0.64 3.21
C ALA A 307 -29.77 -0.28 1.86
N ASN A 308 -29.24 -1.26 1.13
CA ASN A 308 -28.68 -1.03 -0.21
C ASN A 308 -29.72 -0.53 -1.22
N ILE A 309 -30.93 -1.13 -1.23
CA ILE A 309 -32.03 -0.64 -2.08
C ILE A 309 -32.44 0.78 -1.66
N LYS A 310 -32.48 1.09 -0.37
CA LYS A 310 -32.80 2.45 0.09
C LYS A 310 -31.73 3.47 -0.28
N SER A 311 -30.45 3.09 -0.21
CA SER A 311 -29.34 3.92 -0.69
C SER A 311 -29.41 4.18 -2.20
N SER A 312 -29.80 3.19 -3.01
CA SER A 312 -29.97 3.38 -4.46
C SER A 312 -31.15 4.31 -4.78
N GLN A 313 -32.16 4.35 -3.91
CA GLN A 313 -33.29 5.29 -3.97
C GLN A 313 -32.98 6.68 -3.40
N SER A 314 -31.73 6.98 -3.03
CA SER A 314 -31.33 8.24 -2.37
C SER A 314 -32.05 8.49 -1.04
N GLU A 315 -32.36 7.41 -0.30
CA GLU A 315 -32.88 7.44 1.06
C GLU A 315 -31.78 7.05 2.06
N GLU A 316 -30.65 7.76 2.05
CA GLU A 316 -29.45 7.38 2.82
C GLU A 316 -29.69 7.39 4.33
N ASP A 317 -30.51 8.29 4.85
CA ASP A 317 -30.87 8.33 6.27
C ASP A 317 -31.62 7.06 6.71
N VAL A 318 -32.46 6.49 5.84
CA VAL A 318 -33.17 5.24 6.10
C VAL A 318 -32.21 4.07 6.05
N ALA A 319 -31.33 4.05 5.04
CA ALA A 319 -30.32 3.02 4.87
C ALA A 319 -29.37 2.97 6.08
N LEU A 320 -28.81 4.10 6.51
CA LEU A 320 -27.91 4.16 7.67
C LEU A 320 -28.59 3.72 8.97
N ARG A 321 -29.87 4.06 9.19
CA ARG A 321 -30.62 3.56 10.36
C ARG A 321 -30.76 2.04 10.35
N LEU A 322 -31.06 1.44 9.21
CA LEU A 322 -31.14 -0.03 9.08
C LEU A 322 -29.77 -0.66 9.38
N ILE A 323 -28.68 -0.06 8.89
CA ILE A 323 -27.32 -0.53 9.16
C ILE A 323 -26.96 -0.41 10.65
N ASP A 324 -27.31 0.70 11.30
CA ASP A 324 -27.08 0.89 12.74
C ASP A 324 -27.88 -0.14 13.59
N GLU A 325 -29.09 -0.52 13.15
CA GLU A 325 -29.84 -1.62 13.76
C GLU A 325 -29.09 -2.96 13.64
N ILE A 326 -28.53 -3.27 12.46
CA ILE A 326 -27.71 -4.48 12.26
C ILE A 326 -26.50 -4.45 13.19
N ILE A 327 -25.75 -3.34 13.24
CA ILE A 327 -24.56 -3.22 14.10
C ILE A 327 -24.90 -3.44 15.58
N LYS A 328 -26.07 -2.97 16.02
CA LYS A 328 -26.53 -3.13 17.40
C LYS A 328 -26.91 -4.57 17.73
N GLU A 329 -27.56 -5.27 16.81
CA GLU A 329 -28.07 -6.63 17.02
C GLU A 329 -27.02 -7.71 16.73
N ASN A 330 -26.29 -7.55 15.64
CA ASN A 330 -25.21 -8.41 15.18
C ASN A 330 -23.95 -7.59 14.86
N PRO A 331 -23.19 -7.15 15.88
CA PRO A 331 -21.97 -6.35 15.68
C PRO A 331 -20.86 -7.09 14.91
N LYS A 332 -20.97 -8.40 14.71
CA LYS A 332 -20.01 -9.20 13.94
C LYS A 332 -20.33 -9.26 12.45
N PHE A 333 -21.44 -8.69 12.01
CA PHE A 333 -21.82 -8.65 10.61
C PHE A 333 -20.98 -7.60 9.84
N ALA A 334 -19.82 -8.02 9.32
CA ALA A 334 -18.81 -7.13 8.75
C ALA A 334 -19.34 -6.19 7.65
N HIS A 335 -20.21 -6.70 6.79
CA HIS A 335 -20.87 -5.97 5.70
C HIS A 335 -21.60 -4.69 6.14
N SER A 336 -22.07 -4.62 7.39
CA SER A 336 -22.73 -3.42 7.92
C SER A 336 -21.78 -2.22 7.94
N TYR A 337 -20.51 -2.42 8.29
CA TYR A 337 -19.54 -1.34 8.41
C TYR A 337 -19.09 -0.82 7.04
N THR A 338 -18.83 -1.71 6.08
CA THR A 338 -18.43 -1.33 4.73
C THR A 338 -19.54 -0.60 4.00
N VAL A 339 -20.79 -1.08 4.07
CA VAL A 339 -21.92 -0.41 3.40
C VAL A 339 -22.27 0.94 4.04
N ALA A 340 -22.21 1.09 5.37
CA ALA A 340 -22.36 2.42 5.98
C ALA A 340 -21.30 3.40 5.46
N ALA A 341 -20.05 2.95 5.39
CA ALA A 341 -18.95 3.77 4.88
C ALA A 341 -19.13 4.12 3.41
N GLU A 342 -19.53 3.18 2.54
CA GLU A 342 -19.82 3.42 1.13
C GLU A 342 -20.96 4.43 0.94
N ILE A 343 -22.06 4.30 1.70
CA ILE A 343 -23.17 5.24 1.69
C ILE A 343 -22.68 6.65 2.04
N LEU A 344 -21.87 6.78 3.09
CA LEU A 344 -21.31 8.06 3.53
C LEU A 344 -20.35 8.66 2.49
N THR A 345 -19.52 7.83 1.86
CA THR A 345 -18.64 8.27 0.77
C THR A 345 -19.43 8.76 -0.44
N LYS A 346 -20.52 8.08 -0.81
CA LYS A 346 -21.42 8.49 -1.91
C LYS A 346 -22.04 9.87 -1.69
N ILE A 347 -22.34 10.23 -0.44
CA ILE A 347 -22.88 11.55 -0.07
C ILE A 347 -21.82 12.55 0.38
N ASP A 348 -20.55 12.32 0.00
CA ASP A 348 -19.38 13.18 0.27
C ASP A 348 -19.08 13.43 1.76
N ARG A 349 -19.52 12.51 2.64
CA ARG A 349 -19.23 12.51 4.09
C ARG A 349 -18.07 11.57 4.41
N LYS A 350 -16.97 11.70 3.67
CA LYS A 350 -15.82 10.77 3.71
C LYS A 350 -15.15 10.64 5.08
N ASP A 351 -15.12 11.71 5.88
CA ASP A 351 -14.56 11.65 7.25
C ASP A 351 -15.41 10.82 8.21
N GLU A 352 -16.71 10.75 7.97
CA GLU A 352 -17.62 9.95 8.79
C GLU A 352 -17.56 8.47 8.42
N ALA A 353 -17.28 8.15 7.15
CA ALA A 353 -17.04 6.78 6.68
C ALA A 353 -15.88 6.12 7.45
N ILE A 354 -14.82 6.87 7.77
CA ILE A 354 -13.68 6.38 8.57
C ILE A 354 -14.15 5.81 9.91
N LYS A 355 -15.13 6.44 10.57
CA LYS A 355 -15.63 5.97 11.87
C LYS A 355 -16.27 4.59 11.76
N TYR A 356 -17.00 4.31 10.68
CA TYR A 356 -17.60 2.99 10.47
C TYR A 356 -16.53 1.93 10.17
N TYR A 357 -15.50 2.24 9.39
CA TYR A 357 -14.35 1.34 9.21
C TYR A 357 -13.62 1.07 10.53
N GLU A 358 -13.34 2.09 11.34
CA GLU A 358 -12.70 1.93 12.66
C GLU A 358 -13.55 1.09 13.63
N LEU A 359 -14.87 1.30 13.64
CA LEU A 359 -15.81 0.48 14.39
C LEU A 359 -15.78 -0.97 13.90
N GLY A 360 -15.78 -1.19 12.59
CA GLY A 360 -15.71 -2.53 11.98
C GLY A 360 -14.42 -3.27 12.32
N ILE A 361 -13.27 -2.61 12.22
CA ILE A 361 -11.96 -3.18 12.59
C ILE A 361 -11.93 -3.56 14.08
N LYS A 362 -12.59 -2.79 14.94
CA LYS A 362 -12.69 -3.10 16.37
C LYS A 362 -13.62 -4.28 16.64
N ALA A 363 -14.74 -4.38 15.93
CA ALA A 363 -15.74 -5.40 16.14
C ALA A 363 -15.35 -6.75 15.52
N VAL A 364 -14.74 -6.72 14.33
CA VAL A 364 -14.27 -7.89 13.58
C VAL A 364 -12.80 -7.68 13.18
N PRO A 365 -11.85 -7.86 14.12
CA PRO A 365 -10.44 -7.64 13.84
C PRO A 365 -9.93 -8.55 12.72
N ASN A 366 -9.17 -7.97 11.79
CA ASN A 366 -8.56 -8.68 10.64
C ASN A 366 -9.56 -9.19 9.59
N ASN A 367 -10.82 -8.78 9.60
CA ASN A 367 -11.71 -9.03 8.48
C ASN A 367 -11.15 -8.37 7.21
N GLU A 368 -11.00 -9.18 6.16
CA GLU A 368 -10.34 -8.79 4.90
C GLU A 368 -11.10 -7.69 4.17
N ASP A 369 -12.42 -7.85 4.00
CA ASP A 369 -13.26 -6.88 3.29
C ASP A 369 -13.22 -5.49 3.94
N ILE A 370 -13.35 -5.41 5.27
CA ILE A 370 -13.26 -4.14 6.00
C ILE A 370 -11.89 -3.50 5.79
N LEU A 371 -10.81 -4.29 5.87
CA LEU A 371 -9.46 -3.77 5.68
C LEU A 371 -9.27 -3.30 4.23
N TYR A 372 -9.70 -4.07 3.25
CA TYR A 372 -9.56 -3.75 1.84
C TYR A 372 -10.30 -2.46 1.47
N GLU A 373 -11.59 -2.37 1.83
CA GLU A 373 -12.40 -1.18 1.57
C GLU A 373 -11.92 0.03 2.37
N TYR A 374 -11.47 -0.15 3.61
CA TYR A 374 -10.86 0.94 4.36
C TYR A 374 -9.55 1.42 3.73
N GLY A 375 -8.71 0.50 3.26
CA GLY A 375 -7.46 0.82 2.56
C GLY A 375 -7.70 1.67 1.31
N LYS A 376 -8.70 1.30 0.50
CA LYS A 376 -9.13 2.07 -0.67
C LYS A 376 -9.62 3.46 -0.27
N HIS A 377 -10.53 3.52 0.71
CA HIS A 377 -11.05 4.78 1.23
C HIS A 377 -9.95 5.71 1.75
N LEU A 378 -8.94 5.15 2.42
CA LEU A 378 -7.79 5.90 2.91
C LEU A 378 -6.94 6.52 1.79
N LEU A 379 -6.79 5.83 0.66
CA LEU A 379 -6.16 6.42 -0.53
C LEU A 379 -7.02 7.58 -1.09
N ASP A 380 -8.34 7.42 -1.13
CA ASP A 380 -9.28 8.42 -1.66
C ASP A 380 -9.37 9.70 -0.81
N VAL A 381 -9.00 9.64 0.46
CA VAL A 381 -8.91 10.79 1.38
C VAL A 381 -7.47 11.23 1.65
N ASP A 382 -6.52 10.82 0.79
CA ASP A 382 -5.10 11.15 0.85
C ASP A 382 -4.38 10.70 2.14
N ASN A 383 -4.98 9.80 2.93
CA ASN A 383 -4.33 9.15 4.07
C ASN A 383 -3.49 7.94 3.62
N ASN A 384 -2.49 8.25 2.81
CA ASN A 384 -1.60 7.27 2.17
C ASN A 384 -0.79 6.45 3.18
N SER A 385 -0.47 7.01 4.34
CA SER A 385 0.22 6.30 5.43
C SER A 385 -0.65 5.19 6.02
N GLY A 386 -1.94 5.48 6.24
CA GLY A 386 -2.89 4.48 6.73
C GLY A 386 -3.09 3.37 5.69
N ALA A 387 -3.31 3.75 4.43
CA ALA A 387 -3.45 2.79 3.33
C ALA A 387 -2.23 1.87 3.20
N LEU A 388 -1.00 2.41 3.30
CA LEU A 388 0.22 1.62 3.26
C LEU A 388 0.27 0.55 4.37
N VAL A 389 -0.14 0.90 5.59
CA VAL A 389 -0.18 -0.06 6.72
C VAL A 389 -1.19 -1.17 6.44
N ILE A 390 -2.36 -0.81 5.92
CA ILE A 390 -3.46 -1.73 5.62
C ILE A 390 -3.09 -2.68 4.47
N PHE A 391 -2.67 -2.16 3.31
CA PHE A 391 -2.35 -3.00 2.17
C PHE A 391 -1.13 -3.88 2.42
N ARG A 392 -0.14 -3.41 3.18
CA ARG A 392 0.99 -4.26 3.58
C ARG A 392 0.57 -5.40 4.51
N LYS A 393 -0.44 -5.17 5.36
CA LYS A 393 -1.03 -6.24 6.18
C LYS A 393 -1.79 -7.23 5.30
N LEU A 394 -2.57 -6.76 4.32
CA LEU A 394 -3.31 -7.60 3.38
C LEU A 394 -2.38 -8.45 2.52
N THR A 395 -1.35 -7.88 1.89
CA THR A 395 -0.39 -8.64 1.07
C THR A 395 0.41 -9.66 1.88
N ASN A 396 0.69 -9.40 3.16
CA ASN A 396 1.38 -10.36 4.03
C ASN A 396 0.50 -11.58 4.37
N ARG A 397 -0.82 -11.40 4.41
CA ARG A 397 -1.77 -12.46 4.75
C ARG A 397 -2.27 -13.21 3.51
N HIS A 398 -2.45 -12.48 2.41
CA HIS A 398 -2.99 -12.99 1.15
C HIS A 398 -1.97 -12.74 0.02
N PRO A 399 -0.85 -13.49 0.01
CA PRO A 399 0.28 -13.24 -0.90
C PRO A 399 -0.01 -13.57 -2.37
N LYS A 400 -1.21 -14.08 -2.69
CA LYS A 400 -1.66 -14.42 -4.04
C LYS A 400 -2.72 -13.46 -4.60
N ASN A 401 -3.13 -12.43 -3.85
CA ASN A 401 -4.16 -11.51 -4.29
C ASN A 401 -3.56 -10.31 -5.07
N SER A 402 -3.79 -10.27 -6.38
CA SER A 402 -3.25 -9.23 -7.28
C SER A 402 -3.67 -7.82 -6.87
N ASN A 403 -4.93 -7.63 -6.47
CA ASN A 403 -5.48 -6.33 -6.10
C ASN A 403 -4.71 -5.72 -4.91
N TYR A 404 -4.40 -6.51 -3.89
CA TYR A 404 -3.69 -6.00 -2.71
C TYR A 404 -2.29 -5.50 -3.04
N PHE A 405 -1.59 -6.20 -3.91
CA PHE A 405 -0.29 -5.73 -4.42
C PHE A 405 -0.43 -4.48 -5.28
N GLY A 406 -1.46 -4.38 -6.12
CA GLY A 406 -1.67 -3.20 -6.94
C GLY A 406 -1.99 -1.95 -6.10
N TYR A 407 -2.85 -2.07 -5.08
CA TYR A 407 -3.13 -0.96 -4.16
C TYR A 407 -1.95 -0.67 -3.21
N LEU A 408 -1.13 -1.66 -2.84
CA LEU A 408 0.14 -1.42 -2.17
C LEU A 408 1.09 -0.60 -3.06
N GLY A 409 1.11 -0.89 -4.37
CA GLY A 409 1.82 -0.10 -5.37
C GLY A 409 1.34 1.35 -5.40
N ASN A 410 0.02 1.58 -5.38
CA ASN A 410 -0.57 2.93 -5.28
C ASN A 410 -0.08 3.67 -4.02
N ALA A 411 -0.13 3.00 -2.87
CA ALA A 411 0.34 3.59 -1.61
C ALA A 411 1.83 3.96 -1.66
N TYR A 412 2.69 3.09 -2.23
CA TYR A 412 4.12 3.39 -2.40
C TYR A 412 4.39 4.52 -3.39
N LEU A 413 3.60 4.60 -4.47
CA LEU A 413 3.77 5.60 -5.51
C LEU A 413 3.58 7.02 -4.97
N VAL A 414 2.62 7.24 -4.07
CA VAL A 414 2.38 8.56 -3.48
C VAL A 414 3.55 9.03 -2.61
N PHE A 415 4.28 8.10 -1.99
CA PHE A 415 5.52 8.39 -1.25
C PHE A 415 6.78 8.46 -2.15
N ASN A 416 6.61 8.39 -3.47
CA ASN A 416 7.70 8.33 -4.46
C ASN A 416 8.66 7.15 -4.22
N PHE A 417 8.20 6.08 -3.57
CA PHE A 417 8.97 4.84 -3.43
C PHE A 417 8.87 4.02 -4.72
N TYR A 418 9.36 4.60 -5.82
CA TYR A 418 9.16 4.08 -7.17
C TYR A 418 9.70 2.66 -7.38
N GLY A 419 10.76 2.27 -6.65
CA GLY A 419 11.26 0.89 -6.67
C GLY A 419 10.23 -0.09 -6.10
N LEU A 420 9.76 0.17 -4.88
CA LEU A 420 8.75 -0.65 -4.21
C LEU A 420 7.40 -0.62 -4.92
N ALA A 421 7.01 0.53 -5.48
CA ALA A 421 5.80 0.65 -6.27
C ALA A 421 5.88 -0.23 -7.53
N LEU A 422 7.01 -0.17 -8.27
CA LEU A 422 7.22 -1.01 -9.45
C LEU A 422 7.18 -2.50 -9.09
N GLU A 423 7.90 -2.92 -8.06
CA GLU A 423 7.90 -4.30 -7.57
C GLU A 423 6.48 -4.77 -7.21
N ALA A 424 5.72 -3.94 -6.50
CA ALA A 424 4.35 -4.27 -6.11
C ALA A 424 3.41 -4.39 -7.33
N TYR A 425 3.49 -3.47 -8.30
CA TYR A 425 2.66 -3.59 -9.51
C TYR A 425 3.09 -4.76 -10.41
N GLU A 426 4.38 -5.07 -10.50
CA GLU A 426 4.87 -6.23 -11.26
C GLU A 426 4.40 -7.55 -10.62
N GLU A 427 4.44 -7.66 -9.29
CA GLU A 427 3.89 -8.83 -8.59
C GLU A 427 2.37 -8.91 -8.76
N ALA A 428 1.64 -7.79 -8.65
CA ALA A 428 0.20 -7.74 -8.93
C ALA A 428 -0.12 -8.25 -10.34
N ASN A 429 0.60 -7.77 -11.35
CA ASN A 429 0.41 -8.17 -12.75
C ASN A 429 0.78 -9.64 -13.00
N LYS A 430 1.70 -10.21 -12.21
CA LYS A 430 2.06 -11.63 -12.27
C LYS A 430 1.01 -12.53 -11.63
N LEU A 431 0.32 -12.04 -10.58
CA LEU A 431 -0.72 -12.76 -9.86
C LEU A 431 -2.09 -12.66 -10.51
N ALA A 432 -2.32 -11.63 -11.34
CA ALA A 432 -3.60 -11.42 -12.00
C ALA A 432 -3.92 -12.57 -12.99
N GLU A 433 -5.18 -13.02 -12.99
CA GLU A 433 -5.67 -14.04 -13.92
C GLU A 433 -5.64 -13.55 -15.38
N GLU A 434 -5.84 -12.25 -15.57
CA GLU A 434 -5.85 -11.58 -16.86
C GLU A 434 -5.01 -10.29 -16.83
N GLU A 435 -4.59 -9.80 -17.99
CA GLU A 435 -3.88 -8.52 -18.09
C GLU A 435 -4.84 -7.36 -17.77
N GLU A 436 -4.60 -6.65 -16.67
CA GLU A 436 -5.44 -5.53 -16.25
C GLU A 436 -4.85 -4.18 -16.69
N SER A 437 -5.65 -3.37 -17.40
CA SER A 437 -5.21 -2.06 -17.92
C SER A 437 -4.64 -1.12 -16.86
N TRP A 438 -5.24 -1.09 -15.67
CA TRP A 438 -4.85 -0.16 -14.60
C TRP A 438 -3.48 -0.50 -14.00
N LEU A 439 -3.15 -1.79 -13.83
CA LEU A 439 -1.84 -2.24 -13.37
C LEU A 439 -0.75 -1.88 -14.38
N ILE A 440 -0.95 -2.22 -15.65
CA ILE A 440 0.02 -1.94 -16.72
C ILE A 440 0.22 -0.42 -16.89
N SER A 441 -0.87 0.36 -16.79
CA SER A 441 -0.79 1.82 -16.85
C SER A 441 0.00 2.42 -15.68
N ASN A 442 -0.14 1.85 -14.48
CA ASN A 442 0.61 2.27 -13.30
C ASN A 442 2.09 1.90 -13.36
N ILE A 443 2.45 0.73 -13.90
CA ILE A 443 3.85 0.38 -14.23
C ILE A 443 4.44 1.44 -15.15
N GLY A 444 3.70 1.80 -16.21
CA GLY A 444 4.09 2.87 -17.13
C GLY A 444 4.27 4.23 -16.46
N ASN A 445 3.38 4.60 -15.54
CA ASN A 445 3.48 5.85 -14.77
C ASN A 445 4.72 5.88 -13.86
N VAL A 446 5.03 4.77 -13.19
CA VAL A 446 6.23 4.65 -12.34
C VAL A 446 7.50 4.77 -13.19
N LEU A 447 7.55 4.11 -14.35
CA LEU A 447 8.66 4.20 -15.29
C LEU A 447 8.86 5.63 -15.80
N ASN A 448 7.76 6.34 -16.10
CA ASN A 448 7.80 7.76 -16.48
C ASN A 448 8.41 8.61 -15.36
N SER A 449 7.96 8.40 -14.12
CA SER A 449 8.45 9.13 -12.94
C SER A 449 9.94 8.88 -12.67
N ARG A 450 10.47 7.73 -13.10
CA ARG A 450 11.90 7.38 -13.02
C ARG A 450 12.74 7.79 -14.24
N GLY A 451 12.13 8.42 -15.26
CA GLY A 451 12.83 8.86 -16.46
C GLY A 451 12.98 7.80 -17.56
N PHE A 452 12.40 6.61 -17.39
CA PHE A 452 12.40 5.54 -18.39
C PHE A 452 11.29 5.75 -19.42
N TYR A 453 11.31 6.90 -20.11
CA TYR A 453 10.20 7.35 -20.94
C TYR A 453 9.82 6.40 -22.09
N PRO A 454 10.76 5.79 -22.84
CA PRO A 454 10.41 4.84 -23.89
C PRO A 454 9.66 3.60 -23.37
N GLN A 455 10.09 3.06 -22.21
CA GLN A 455 9.42 1.94 -21.57
C GLN A 455 8.06 2.35 -21.00
N ALA A 456 7.97 3.55 -20.42
CA ALA A 456 6.71 4.11 -19.94
C ALA A 456 5.67 4.21 -21.06
N ILE A 457 6.04 4.80 -22.20
CA ILE A 457 5.17 4.94 -23.38
C ILE A 457 4.70 3.57 -23.88
N LYS A 458 5.57 2.55 -23.88
CA LYS A 458 5.20 1.18 -24.28
C LYS A 458 4.11 0.61 -23.38
N HIS A 459 4.28 0.67 -22.06
CA HIS A 459 3.30 0.15 -21.10
C HIS A 459 1.99 0.92 -21.16
N LEU A 460 2.05 2.25 -21.25
CA LEU A 460 0.86 3.10 -21.30
C LEU A 460 0.03 2.86 -22.58
N LYS A 461 0.69 2.63 -23.73
CA LYS A 461 0.00 2.21 -24.94
C LYS A 461 -0.68 0.86 -24.78
N LYS A 462 0.01 -0.12 -24.17
CA LYS A 462 -0.57 -1.43 -23.88
C LYS A 462 -1.76 -1.34 -22.92
N GLY A 463 -1.69 -0.46 -21.90
CA GLY A 463 -2.82 -0.16 -21.02
C GLY A 463 -4.04 0.38 -21.79
N ILE A 464 -3.82 1.31 -22.74
CA ILE A 464 -4.87 1.83 -23.62
C ILE A 464 -5.40 0.76 -24.58
N GLU A 465 -4.56 -0.16 -25.06
CA GLU A 465 -5.02 -1.29 -25.89
C GLU A 465 -5.99 -2.20 -25.12
N LEU A 466 -5.76 -2.43 -23.82
CA LEU A 466 -6.62 -3.22 -22.94
C LEU A 466 -7.91 -2.48 -22.56
N TYR A 467 -7.81 -1.18 -22.30
CA TYR A 467 -8.97 -0.34 -21.98
C TYR A 467 -8.89 1.01 -22.71
N PRO A 468 -9.46 1.11 -23.92
CA PRO A 468 -9.33 2.30 -24.79
C PRO A 468 -9.86 3.60 -24.19
N ASP A 469 -10.83 3.53 -23.30
CA ASP A 469 -11.51 4.69 -22.69
C ASP A 469 -10.83 5.17 -21.39
N SER A 470 -9.68 4.59 -21.03
CA SER A 470 -8.92 4.95 -19.82
C SER A 470 -8.38 6.38 -19.88
N VAL A 471 -9.12 7.35 -19.33
CA VAL A 471 -8.67 8.75 -19.21
C VAL A 471 -7.31 8.82 -18.52
N TYR A 472 -7.14 8.07 -17.44
CA TYR A 472 -5.88 7.99 -16.70
C TYR A 472 -4.71 7.56 -17.61
N ALA A 473 -4.86 6.47 -18.37
CA ALA A 473 -3.78 5.98 -19.22
C ALA A 473 -3.43 6.96 -20.35
N HIS A 474 -4.42 7.63 -20.94
CA HIS A 474 -4.20 8.69 -21.94
C HIS A 474 -3.45 9.89 -21.36
N GLU A 475 -3.84 10.37 -20.17
CA GLU A 475 -3.15 11.47 -19.50
C GLU A 475 -1.70 11.12 -19.15
N ARG A 476 -1.49 9.93 -18.59
CA ARG A 476 -0.14 9.44 -18.26
C ARG A 476 0.70 9.26 -19.53
N LEU A 477 0.13 8.77 -20.63
CA LEU A 477 0.83 8.65 -21.92
C LEU A 477 1.25 10.01 -22.46
N ALA A 478 0.34 10.99 -22.44
CA ALA A 478 0.64 12.36 -22.87
C ALA A 478 1.77 12.96 -22.03
N SER A 479 1.73 12.77 -20.70
CA SER A 479 2.82 13.18 -19.81
C SER A 479 4.14 12.50 -20.17
N ALA A 480 4.16 11.19 -20.41
CA ALA A 480 5.36 10.45 -20.74
C ALA A 480 5.97 10.88 -22.08
N MET A 481 5.13 11.10 -23.10
CA MET A 481 5.58 11.60 -24.41
C MET A 481 6.19 12.99 -24.33
N LYS A 482 5.61 13.87 -23.51
CA LYS A 482 6.14 15.21 -23.27
C LYS A 482 7.52 15.14 -22.58
N SER A 483 7.65 14.35 -21.53
CA SER A 483 8.92 14.17 -20.82
C SER A 483 10.02 13.58 -21.73
N ASP A 484 9.66 12.61 -22.58
CA ASP A 484 10.58 12.03 -23.58
C ASP A 484 11.05 13.06 -24.61
N GLU A 485 10.15 13.93 -25.08
CA GLU A 485 10.51 15.00 -26.03
C GLU A 485 11.44 16.03 -25.39
N GLU A 486 11.13 16.46 -24.16
CA GLU A 486 11.96 17.42 -23.42
C GLU A 486 13.36 16.85 -23.15
N GLU A 487 13.47 15.56 -22.79
CA GLU A 487 14.75 14.91 -22.57
C GLU A 487 15.58 14.82 -23.86
N ARG A 488 14.96 14.44 -24.98
CA ARG A 488 15.65 14.39 -26.29
C ARG A 488 16.14 15.77 -26.73
N LYS A 489 15.37 16.84 -26.46
CA LYS A 489 15.80 18.22 -26.72
C LYS A 489 17.01 18.59 -25.85
N ARG A 490 16.98 18.29 -24.54
CA ARG A 490 18.10 18.53 -23.63
C ARG A 490 19.37 17.78 -24.04
N ALA A 491 19.23 16.50 -24.40
CA ALA A 491 20.34 15.68 -24.88
C ALA A 491 20.96 16.26 -26.16
N THR A 492 20.13 16.66 -27.12
CA THR A 492 20.58 17.27 -28.38
C THR A 492 21.34 18.58 -28.13
N GLU A 493 20.82 19.46 -27.28
CA GLU A 493 21.47 20.72 -26.94
C GLU A 493 22.79 20.50 -26.20
N THR A 494 22.85 19.51 -25.31
CA THR A 494 24.09 19.14 -24.59
C THR A 494 25.17 18.70 -25.57
N VAL A 495 24.84 17.83 -26.53
CA VAL A 495 25.78 17.42 -27.60
C VAL A 495 26.22 18.61 -28.43
N ARG A 496 25.30 19.51 -28.80
CA ARG A 496 25.61 20.72 -29.56
C ARG A 496 26.59 21.62 -28.83
N GLN A 497 26.38 21.88 -27.54
CA GLN A 497 27.27 22.71 -26.72
C GLN A 497 28.66 22.08 -26.60
N TYR A 498 28.73 20.75 -26.41
CA TYR A 498 30.00 20.04 -26.41
C TYR A 498 30.76 20.23 -27.74
N LEU A 499 30.11 20.01 -28.88
CA LEU A 499 30.73 20.20 -30.20
C LEU A 499 31.19 21.64 -30.45
N LEU A 500 30.42 22.63 -30.01
CA LEU A 500 30.81 24.04 -30.08
C LEU A 500 32.04 24.35 -29.21
N SER A 501 32.16 23.71 -28.04
CA SER A 501 33.32 23.88 -27.16
C SER A 501 34.59 23.30 -27.77
N GLN A 502 34.51 22.12 -28.41
CA GLN A 502 35.63 21.49 -29.11
C GLN A 502 36.13 22.37 -30.27
N LYS A 503 35.21 22.88 -31.09
CA LYS A 503 35.55 23.78 -32.20
C LYS A 503 36.21 25.08 -31.73
N LYS A 504 35.80 25.62 -30.57
CA LYS A 504 36.45 26.81 -29.98
C LYS A 504 37.86 26.51 -29.48
N GLN A 505 38.10 25.32 -28.93
CA GLN A 505 39.44 24.89 -28.50
C GLN A 505 40.38 24.69 -29.69
N GLU A 506 39.93 24.06 -30.77
CA GLU A 506 40.70 23.90 -32.01
C GLU A 506 41.10 25.27 -32.62
N VAL A 507 40.14 26.19 -32.75
CA VAL A 507 40.41 27.56 -33.24
C VAL A 507 41.35 28.33 -32.30
N GLY A 508 41.29 28.07 -30.99
CA GLY A 508 42.21 28.65 -30.01
C GLY A 508 43.64 28.14 -30.18
N GLN A 509 43.80 26.82 -30.38
CA GLN A 509 45.10 26.18 -30.62
C GLN A 509 45.73 26.62 -31.94
N ASP A 510 44.95 26.74 -33.01
CA ASP A 510 45.45 27.23 -34.31
C ASP A 510 45.93 28.69 -34.23
N LYS A 511 45.22 29.54 -33.48
CA LYS A 511 45.64 30.93 -33.24
C LYS A 511 46.90 31.03 -32.36
N GLN A 512 47.07 30.10 -31.41
CA GLN A 512 48.27 30.03 -30.58
C GLN A 512 49.48 29.59 -31.42
N LYS A 513 49.30 28.56 -32.25
CA LYS A 513 50.33 28.05 -33.16
C LYS A 513 50.79 29.11 -34.17
N GLN A 514 49.86 29.90 -34.73
CA GLN A 514 50.20 31.03 -35.62
C GLN A 514 50.93 32.18 -34.89
N ARG A 515 50.68 32.38 -33.58
CA ARG A 515 51.44 33.35 -32.77
C ARG A 515 52.85 32.86 -32.48
N ASP A 516 52.99 31.58 -32.13
CA ASP A 516 54.29 30.99 -31.84
C ASP A 516 55.18 30.95 -33.10
N ASP A 517 54.61 30.63 -34.28
CA ASP A 517 55.30 30.65 -35.58
C ASP A 517 55.70 32.07 -36.04
N SER A 518 54.97 33.12 -35.62
CA SER A 518 55.32 34.52 -35.94
C SER A 518 56.30 35.16 -34.96
N SER A 519 56.47 34.59 -33.75
CA SER A 519 57.54 34.97 -32.83
C SER A 519 58.89 34.28 -33.11
N GLY A 520 58.88 33.13 -33.82
CA GLY A 520 60.11 32.41 -34.19
C GLY A 520 60.84 32.96 -35.42
N SER A 521 60.22 33.86 -36.19
CA SER A 521 60.82 34.47 -37.38
C SER A 521 61.62 35.75 -37.11
N ASP A 522 61.50 36.35 -35.92
CA ASP A 522 62.22 37.59 -35.55
C ASP A 522 63.60 37.35 -34.88
N GLU A 523 63.92 36.12 -34.45
CA GLU A 523 65.22 35.82 -33.80
C GLU A 523 66.37 35.45 -34.77
N SER A 524 66.14 35.45 -36.09
CA SER A 524 67.16 35.03 -37.08
C SER A 524 67.89 36.17 -37.82
N SER A 525 67.73 37.44 -37.42
CA SER A 525 68.30 38.59 -38.17
C SER A 525 69.27 39.52 -37.40
N THR A 526 69.79 39.14 -36.22
CA THR A 526 70.76 39.96 -35.46
C THR A 526 72.06 39.24 -35.12
N ASN A 527 72.75 38.65 -36.11
CA ASN A 527 74.12 38.20 -35.89
C ASN A 527 75.03 38.28 -37.12
N GLU A 528 75.10 39.44 -37.78
CA GLU A 528 76.22 39.80 -38.66
C GLU A 528 76.59 41.27 -38.45
N LYS A 529 77.51 41.54 -37.51
CA LYS A 529 78.44 42.68 -37.51
C LYS A 529 79.31 42.66 -36.25
N SER A 530 80.42 41.93 -36.31
CA SER A 530 81.67 42.22 -35.58
C SER A 530 82.77 41.27 -36.03
N GLN A 531 83.48 41.63 -37.10
CA GLN A 531 84.95 41.64 -37.20
C GLN A 531 85.39 42.18 -38.57
#